data_AF-A0A051TJE4-F1
#
_entry.id   AF-A0A051TJE4-F1
#
_cell.length_a   1.000
_cell.length_b   1.000
_cell.length_c   1.000
_cell.angle_alpha   90.00
_cell.angle_beta   90.00
_cell.angle_gamma   90.00
#
_symmetry.space_group_name_H-M   'P 1'
#
loop_
_entity.id
_entity.type
_entity.pdbx_description
1 polymer ?
#
loop_
_entity_poly.entity_id
_entity_poly.type
_entity_poly.pdbx_seq_one_letter_code
_entity_poly.pdbx_strand_id
1 'polypeptide(L)'
;MLVAATSQIMVEEGYAAATSRRVAAKAGVKPALVHYYFPTMDELYLAVFRSGAAVYLERQQQALASDRPLHAFWDTLTAPKDTRLLLEFMGLANHRKEIRAEISAWSERWREQQITALNFIVREHELDPDEFPPAALAVVIASIGRTLILEQGLGTHGGHDEAVALVHRFLDRFEMPTPKKRRAT
;
A
#
# COMPACT_ATOMS: atom_id res chain seq x y z
N MET A 1 -13.69 15.41 9.04
CA MET A 1 -13.54 16.51 8.06
C MET A 1 -12.10 16.99 7.89
N LEU A 2 -11.38 17.37 8.96
CA LEU A 2 -10.00 17.86 8.84
C LEU A 2 -9.04 16.86 8.16
N VAL A 3 -9.01 15.61 8.63
CA VAL A 3 -8.20 14.54 8.03
C VAL A 3 -8.48 14.36 6.53
N ALA A 4 -9.76 14.26 6.16
CA ALA A 4 -10.17 14.11 4.76
C ALA A 4 -9.78 15.33 3.91
N ALA A 5 -9.99 16.55 4.41
CA ALA A 5 -9.60 17.77 3.72
C ALA A 5 -8.08 17.85 3.51
N THR A 6 -7.29 17.52 4.54
CA THR A 6 -5.83 17.45 4.45
C THR A 6 -5.38 16.42 3.43
N SER A 7 -5.91 15.20 3.48
CA SER A 7 -5.59 14.13 2.52
C SER A 7 -5.85 14.58 1.08
N GLN A 8 -6.98 15.22 0.84
CA GLN A 8 -7.34 15.72 -0.47
C GLN A 8 -6.42 16.86 -0.94
N ILE A 9 -6.02 17.80 -0.06
CA ILE A 9 -5.03 18.83 -0.41
C ILE A 9 -3.70 18.19 -0.76
N MET A 10 -3.24 17.20 0.02
CA MET A 10 -1.97 16.51 -0.26
C MET A 10 -1.99 15.86 -1.65
N VAL A 11 -3.07 15.17 -2.00
CA VAL A 11 -3.19 14.47 -3.30
C VAL A 11 -3.32 15.44 -4.48
N GLU A 12 -3.98 16.58 -4.30
CA GLU A 12 -4.27 17.55 -5.38
C GLU A 12 -3.17 18.61 -5.56
N GLU A 13 -2.56 19.05 -4.46
CA GLU A 13 -1.70 20.24 -4.40
C GLU A 13 -0.33 19.96 -3.74
N GLY A 14 -0.09 18.72 -3.29
CA GLY A 14 1.13 18.31 -2.58
C GLY A 14 1.11 18.63 -1.08
N TYR A 15 1.98 17.98 -0.31
CA TYR A 15 2.01 18.10 1.15
C TYR A 15 2.33 19.52 1.63
N ALA A 16 3.12 20.29 0.87
CA ALA A 16 3.49 21.65 1.22
C ALA A 16 2.28 22.61 1.23
N ALA A 17 1.25 22.33 0.42
CA ALA A 17 0.03 23.13 0.35
C ALA A 17 -0.92 22.89 1.54
N ALA A 18 -0.77 21.77 2.25
CA ALA A 18 -1.64 21.31 3.33
C ALA A 18 -1.46 22.07 4.66
N THR A 19 -1.37 23.40 4.61
CA THR A 19 -1.24 24.29 5.78
C THR A 19 -2.51 24.35 6.63
N SER A 20 -2.40 24.70 7.92
CA SER A 20 -3.56 24.83 8.82
C SER A 20 -4.65 25.75 8.26
N ARG A 21 -4.26 26.88 7.66
CA ARG A 21 -5.19 27.82 7.00
C ARG A 21 -5.89 27.19 5.79
N ARG A 22 -5.15 26.48 4.93
CA ARG A 22 -5.72 25.83 3.73
C ARG A 22 -6.65 24.68 4.10
N VAL A 23 -6.25 23.85 5.07
CA VAL A 23 -7.06 22.78 5.62
C VAL A 23 -8.35 23.32 6.22
N ALA A 24 -8.27 24.37 7.04
CA ALA A 24 -9.43 25.01 7.64
C ALA A 24 -10.41 25.52 6.58
N ALA A 25 -9.88 26.22 5.56
CA ALA A 25 -10.68 26.73 4.45
C ALA A 25 -11.38 25.60 3.68
N LYS A 26 -10.66 24.51 3.34
CA LYS A 26 -11.24 23.36 2.62
C LYS A 26 -12.23 22.57 3.47
N ALA A 27 -12.01 22.48 4.78
CA ALA A 27 -12.91 21.82 5.72
C ALA A 27 -14.10 22.68 6.15
N GLY A 28 -14.17 23.95 5.73
CA GLY A 28 -15.25 24.87 6.10
C GLY A 28 -15.24 25.28 7.58
N VAL A 29 -14.08 25.30 8.23
CA VAL A 29 -13.94 25.63 9.67
C VAL A 29 -13.01 26.81 9.91
N LYS A 30 -13.04 27.37 11.13
CA LYS A 30 -12.10 28.41 11.54
C LYS A 30 -10.68 27.81 11.73
N PRO A 31 -9.59 28.51 11.33
CA PRO A 31 -8.21 28.03 11.51
C PRO A 31 -7.85 27.61 12.94
N ALA A 32 -8.38 28.31 13.94
CA ALA A 32 -8.17 27.97 15.36
C ALA A 32 -8.64 26.55 15.71
N LEU A 33 -9.66 26.04 15.00
CA LEU A 33 -10.20 24.71 15.24
C LEU A 33 -9.25 23.59 14.76
N VAL A 34 -8.38 23.88 13.78
CA VAL A 34 -7.36 22.92 13.35
C VAL A 34 -6.39 22.65 14.49
N HIS A 35 -5.85 23.71 15.10
CA HIS A 35 -4.91 23.61 16.22
C HIS A 35 -5.55 23.14 17.53
N TYR A 36 -6.86 23.32 17.67
CA TYR A 36 -7.62 22.75 18.79
C TYR A 36 -7.64 21.21 18.75
N TYR A 37 -7.82 20.62 17.57
CA TYR A 37 -7.83 19.15 17.41
C TYR A 37 -6.44 18.55 17.17
N PHE A 38 -5.54 19.32 16.54
CA PHE A 38 -4.20 18.90 16.19
C PHE A 38 -3.21 20.00 16.59
N PRO A 39 -2.62 19.92 17.81
CA PRO A 39 -1.62 20.85 18.29
C PRO A 39 -0.57 21.23 17.25
N THR A 40 -0.11 20.24 16.48
CA THR A 40 0.85 20.42 15.39
C THR A 40 0.31 19.93 14.05
N MET A 41 0.88 20.44 12.95
CA MET A 41 0.59 19.92 11.62
C MET A 41 1.07 18.47 11.46
N ASP A 42 2.11 18.08 12.17
CA ASP A 42 2.70 16.74 12.13
C ASP A 42 1.71 15.71 12.69
N GLU A 43 1.01 16.04 13.78
CA GLU A 43 -0.07 15.20 14.31
C GLU A 43 -1.23 15.07 13.32
N LEU A 44 -1.58 16.14 12.60
CA LEU A 44 -2.59 16.07 11.55
C LEU A 44 -2.14 15.19 10.38
N TYR A 45 -0.88 15.29 9.95
CA TYR A 45 -0.33 14.43 8.90
C TYR A 45 -0.26 12.96 9.35
N LEU A 46 0.13 12.69 10.59
CA LEU A 46 0.10 11.35 11.18
C LEU A 46 -1.32 10.79 11.22
N ALA A 47 -2.32 11.61 11.55
CA ALA A 47 -3.72 11.19 11.52
C ALA A 47 -4.19 10.84 10.10
N VAL A 48 -3.77 11.61 9.08
CA VAL A 48 -4.01 11.29 7.67
C VAL A 48 -3.34 9.97 7.29
N PHE A 49 -2.08 9.79 7.66
CA PHE A 49 -1.35 8.56 7.39
C PHE A 49 -2.06 7.36 8.00
N ARG A 50 -2.34 7.40 9.30
CA ARG A 50 -3.02 6.31 10.04
C ARG A 50 -4.40 6.00 9.47
N SER A 51 -5.15 7.02 9.05
CA SER A 51 -6.46 6.83 8.41
C SER A 51 -6.34 6.10 7.08
N GLY A 52 -5.39 6.49 6.22
CA GLY A 52 -5.16 5.81 4.94
C GLY A 52 -4.65 4.39 5.14
N ALA A 53 -3.75 4.21 6.09
CA ALA A 53 -3.16 2.93 6.40
C ALA A 53 -4.19 1.94 6.98
N ALA A 54 -5.12 2.40 7.83
CA ALA A 54 -6.21 1.57 8.33
C ALA A 54 -7.13 1.04 7.21
N VAL A 55 -7.49 1.90 6.25
CA VAL A 55 -8.29 1.50 5.07
C VAL A 55 -7.52 0.49 4.22
N TYR A 56 -6.22 0.70 4.05
CA TYR A 56 -5.37 -0.20 3.28
C TYR A 56 -5.24 -1.59 3.94
N LEU A 57 -5.09 -1.62 5.26
CA LEU A 57 -5.10 -2.84 6.07
C LEU A 57 -6.41 -3.61 5.96
N GLU A 58 -7.55 -2.91 6.00
CA GLU A 58 -8.87 -3.53 5.83
C GLU A 58 -9.01 -4.16 4.44
N ARG A 59 -8.60 -3.44 3.37
CA ARG A 59 -8.61 -3.97 2.00
C ARG A 59 -7.73 -5.21 1.86
N GLN A 60 -6.56 -5.23 2.50
CA GLN A 60 -5.67 -6.38 2.47
C GLN A 60 -6.29 -7.60 3.14
N GLN A 61 -6.91 -7.42 4.31
CA GLN A 61 -7.56 -8.52 5.02
C GLN A 61 -8.72 -9.09 4.19
N GLN A 62 -9.50 -8.22 3.54
CA GLN A 62 -10.57 -8.64 2.62
C GLN A 62 -10.00 -9.37 1.40
N ALA A 63 -8.91 -8.88 0.83
CA ALA A 63 -8.23 -9.51 -0.31
C ALA A 63 -7.73 -10.92 0.03
N LEU A 64 -7.07 -11.08 1.18
CA LEU A 64 -6.55 -12.37 1.64
C LEU A 64 -7.66 -13.36 2.03
N ALA A 65 -8.86 -12.88 2.32
CA ALA A 65 -10.04 -13.73 2.58
C ALA A 65 -10.86 -14.06 1.32
N SER A 66 -10.44 -13.59 0.15
CA SER A 66 -11.15 -13.84 -1.11
C SER A 66 -10.84 -15.22 -1.70
N ASP A 67 -11.65 -15.65 -2.68
CA ASP A 67 -11.43 -16.90 -3.43
C ASP A 67 -10.11 -16.92 -4.20
N ARG A 68 -9.53 -15.74 -4.47
CA ARG A 68 -8.28 -15.54 -5.21
C ARG A 68 -7.35 -14.59 -4.44
N PRO A 69 -6.76 -15.07 -3.33
CA PRO A 69 -6.10 -14.21 -2.35
C PRO A 69 -4.82 -13.53 -2.86
N LEU A 70 -4.04 -14.17 -3.74
CA LEU A 70 -2.86 -13.59 -4.38
C LEU A 70 -3.20 -12.52 -5.42
N HIS A 71 -4.23 -12.75 -6.24
CA HIS A 71 -4.73 -11.76 -7.20
C HIS A 71 -5.28 -10.55 -6.48
N ALA A 72 -6.18 -10.77 -5.52
CA ALA A 72 -6.74 -9.68 -4.73
C ALA A 72 -5.63 -8.91 -4.00
N PHE A 73 -4.62 -9.61 -3.47
CA PHE A 73 -3.45 -8.99 -2.85
C PHE A 73 -2.64 -8.15 -3.84
N TRP A 74 -2.36 -8.65 -5.04
CA TRP A 74 -1.69 -7.90 -6.10
C TRP A 74 -2.43 -6.62 -6.49
N ASP A 75 -3.76 -6.70 -6.58
CA ASP A 75 -4.61 -5.55 -6.89
C ASP A 75 -4.53 -4.48 -5.80
N THR A 76 -4.40 -4.88 -4.52
CA THR A 76 -4.14 -3.93 -3.44
C THR A 76 -2.79 -3.21 -3.58
N LEU A 77 -1.78 -3.88 -4.14
CA LEU A 77 -0.44 -3.31 -4.31
C LEU A 77 -0.33 -2.38 -5.51
N THR A 78 -1.24 -2.46 -6.48
CA THR A 78 -1.21 -1.71 -7.75
C THR A 78 -2.26 -0.59 -7.82
N ALA A 79 -3.04 -0.38 -6.74
CA ALA A 79 -4.11 0.61 -6.69
C ALA A 79 -3.61 2.08 -6.80
N PRO A 80 -3.99 2.85 -7.85
CA PRO A 80 -3.39 4.17 -8.14
C PRO A 80 -3.64 5.27 -7.10
N LYS A 81 -4.77 5.22 -6.39
CA LYS A 81 -5.17 6.27 -5.43
C LYS A 81 -4.28 6.28 -4.18
N ASP A 82 -3.77 5.12 -3.79
CA ASP A 82 -2.99 4.98 -2.56
C ASP A 82 -1.55 5.52 -2.76
N THR A 83 -1.06 5.58 -4.01
CA THR A 83 0.33 5.92 -4.32
C THR A 83 0.63 7.40 -4.36
N ARG A 84 -0.30 8.24 -4.84
CA ARG A 84 -0.11 9.70 -4.78
C ARG A 84 0.05 10.16 -3.34
N LEU A 85 -0.83 9.70 -2.45
CA LEU A 85 -0.75 10.02 -1.03
C LEU A 85 0.52 9.45 -0.39
N LEU A 86 0.91 8.21 -0.74
CA LEU A 86 2.16 7.61 -0.26
C LEU A 86 3.40 8.40 -0.68
N LEU A 87 3.44 8.89 -1.93
CA LEU A 87 4.53 9.73 -2.45
C LEU A 87 4.68 11.03 -1.65
N GLU A 88 3.57 11.69 -1.36
CA GLU A 88 3.56 12.89 -0.52
C GLU A 88 4.09 12.59 0.89
N PHE A 89 3.70 11.44 1.47
CA PHE A 89 4.23 11.00 2.76
C PHE A 89 5.72 10.67 2.73
N MET A 90 6.24 10.11 1.63
CA MET A 90 7.69 9.91 1.47
C MET A 90 8.45 11.23 1.42
N GLY A 91 7.94 12.20 0.64
CA GLY A 91 8.51 13.55 0.60
C GLY A 91 8.51 14.20 1.99
N LEU A 92 7.39 14.07 2.71
CA LEU A 92 7.25 14.55 4.07
C LEU A 92 8.24 13.85 5.05
N ALA A 93 8.43 12.55 4.91
CA ALA A 93 9.33 11.74 5.75
C ALA A 93 10.81 12.12 5.58
N ASN A 94 11.22 12.64 4.42
CA ASN A 94 12.58 13.14 4.21
C ASN A 94 12.92 14.31 5.13
N HIS A 95 11.90 15.04 5.58
CA HIS A 95 12.07 16.25 6.40
C HIS A 95 11.57 16.09 7.84
N ARG A 96 10.82 15.02 8.16
CA ARG A 96 10.15 14.84 9.46
C ARG A 96 10.41 13.45 10.05
N LYS A 97 11.25 13.42 11.10
CA LYS A 97 11.71 12.17 11.74
C LYS A 97 10.58 11.34 12.36
N GLU A 98 9.60 11.98 13.00
CA GLU A 98 8.47 11.29 13.64
C GLU A 98 7.59 10.58 12.60
N ILE A 99 7.32 11.26 11.49
CA ILE A 99 6.55 10.70 10.38
C ILE A 99 7.32 9.57 9.71
N ARG A 100 8.64 9.73 9.51
CA ARG A 100 9.49 8.64 9.03
C ARG A 100 9.42 7.40 9.92
N ALA A 101 9.48 7.59 11.25
CA ALA A 101 9.41 6.49 12.21
C ALA A 101 8.05 5.76 12.14
N GLU A 102 6.95 6.51 12.09
CA GLU A 102 5.61 5.93 11.94
C GLU A 102 5.48 5.14 10.62
N ILE A 103 5.94 5.70 9.50
CA ILE A 103 5.90 5.01 8.19
C ILE A 103 6.74 3.73 8.23
N SER A 104 7.92 3.75 8.86
CA SER A 104 8.77 2.55 9.00
C SER A 104 8.06 1.47 9.80
N ALA A 105 7.54 1.82 10.99
CA ALA A 105 6.84 0.88 11.86
C ALA A 105 5.56 0.32 11.20
N TRP A 106 4.90 1.11 10.36
CA TRP A 106 3.75 0.63 9.59
C TRP A 106 4.17 -0.30 8.44
N SER A 107 5.24 0.04 7.73
CA SER A 107 5.78 -0.78 6.63
C SER A 107 6.29 -2.14 7.12
N GLU A 108 6.88 -2.20 8.30
CA GLU A 108 7.33 -3.45 8.95
C GLU A 108 6.15 -4.35 9.31
N ARG A 109 5.16 -3.82 10.06
CA ARG A 109 3.93 -4.55 10.40
C ARG A 109 3.20 -5.06 9.17
N TRP A 110 3.14 -4.25 8.11
CA TRP A 110 2.57 -4.65 6.85
C TRP A 110 3.33 -5.83 6.23
N ARG A 111 4.66 -5.74 6.17
CA ARG A 111 5.50 -6.80 5.60
C ARG A 111 5.35 -8.11 6.35
N GLU A 112 5.23 -8.10 7.67
CA GLU A 112 4.97 -9.29 8.47
C GLU A 112 3.68 -10.00 8.04
N GLN A 113 2.60 -9.27 7.81
CA GLN A 113 1.33 -9.86 7.36
C GLN A 113 1.43 -10.46 5.95
N GLN A 114 2.13 -9.78 5.04
CA GLN A 114 2.42 -10.31 3.70
C GLN A 114 3.20 -11.63 3.78
N ILE A 115 4.21 -11.67 4.66
CA ILE A 115 5.03 -12.86 4.90
C ILE A 115 4.18 -13.99 5.46
N THR A 116 3.29 -13.73 6.40
CA THR A 116 2.37 -14.74 6.95
C THR A 116 1.47 -15.33 5.87
N ALA A 117 0.88 -14.50 5.00
CA ALA A 117 0.05 -14.96 3.90
C ALA A 117 0.84 -15.80 2.89
N LEU A 118 2.03 -15.35 2.50
CA LEU A 118 2.89 -16.09 1.56
C LEU A 118 3.42 -17.40 2.18
N ASN A 119 3.65 -17.46 3.49
CA ASN A 119 3.98 -18.71 4.18
C ASN A 119 2.88 -19.76 4.03
N PHE A 120 1.61 -19.34 4.11
CA PHE A 120 0.48 -20.26 3.91
C PHE A 120 0.51 -20.85 2.50
N ILE A 121 0.73 -20.00 1.50
CA ILE A 121 0.77 -20.39 0.07
C ILE A 121 1.95 -21.31 -0.24
N VAL A 122 3.15 -20.96 0.24
CA VAL A 122 4.35 -21.80 0.07
C VAL A 122 4.11 -23.20 0.64
N ARG A 123 3.42 -23.31 1.79
CA ARG A 123 3.05 -24.60 2.38
C ARG A 123 1.97 -25.34 1.60
N GLU A 124 0.92 -24.65 1.17
CA GLU A 124 -0.22 -25.25 0.45
C GLU A 124 0.21 -25.83 -0.91
N HIS A 125 1.14 -25.17 -1.59
CA HIS A 125 1.64 -25.57 -2.91
C HIS A 125 2.92 -26.43 -2.84
N GLU A 126 3.33 -26.86 -1.65
CA GLU A 126 4.54 -27.67 -1.41
C GLU A 126 5.79 -27.07 -2.09
N LEU A 127 5.90 -25.73 -2.07
CA LEU A 127 7.06 -25.03 -2.63
C LEU A 127 8.25 -25.13 -1.68
N ASP A 128 9.46 -25.24 -2.23
CA ASP A 128 10.68 -25.22 -1.45
C ASP A 128 10.89 -23.81 -0.86
N PRO A 129 10.87 -23.64 0.48
CA PRO A 129 11.07 -22.33 1.11
C PRO A 129 12.49 -21.78 0.93
N ASP A 130 13.47 -22.62 0.59
CA ASP A 130 14.84 -22.18 0.29
C ASP A 130 14.93 -21.58 -1.13
N GLU A 131 14.13 -22.10 -2.07
CA GLU A 131 14.01 -21.54 -3.44
C GLU A 131 13.04 -20.36 -3.49
N PHE A 132 11.96 -20.41 -2.70
CA PHE A 132 10.89 -19.40 -2.65
C PHE A 132 10.68 -18.83 -1.23
N PRO A 133 11.65 -18.10 -0.65
CA PRO A 133 11.48 -17.52 0.68
C PRO A 133 10.30 -16.54 0.71
N PRO A 134 9.29 -16.71 1.60
CA PRO A 134 8.12 -15.84 1.67
C PRO A 134 8.46 -14.35 1.85
N ALA A 135 9.51 -14.06 2.62
CA ALA A 135 10.01 -12.69 2.81
C ALA A 135 10.57 -12.09 1.52
N ALA A 136 11.32 -12.86 0.74
CA ALA A 136 11.85 -12.41 -0.54
C ALA A 136 10.72 -12.18 -1.55
N LEU A 137 9.75 -13.12 -1.62
CA LEU A 137 8.56 -12.97 -2.45
C LEU A 137 7.78 -11.70 -2.11
N ALA A 138 7.54 -11.42 -0.82
CA ALA A 138 6.87 -10.21 -0.38
C ALA A 138 7.58 -8.94 -0.87
N VAL A 139 8.91 -8.89 -0.76
CA VAL A 139 9.72 -7.75 -1.23
C VAL A 139 9.61 -7.60 -2.74
N VAL A 140 9.76 -8.68 -3.50
CA VAL A 140 9.74 -8.66 -4.98
C VAL A 140 8.37 -8.20 -5.47
N ILE A 141 7.28 -8.81 -5.00
CA ILE A 141 5.91 -8.46 -5.43
C ILE A 141 5.63 -6.98 -5.10
N ALA A 142 5.94 -6.54 -3.88
CA ALA A 142 5.75 -5.14 -3.48
C ALA A 142 6.60 -4.17 -4.32
N SER A 143 7.80 -4.59 -4.73
CA SER A 143 8.69 -3.75 -5.55
C SER A 143 8.13 -3.56 -6.96
N ILE A 144 7.60 -4.62 -7.59
CA ILE A 144 6.99 -4.52 -8.92
C ILE A 144 5.78 -3.58 -8.87
N GLY A 145 4.85 -3.81 -7.93
CA GLY A 145 3.66 -2.96 -7.78
C GLY A 145 4.02 -1.49 -7.56
N ARG A 146 4.98 -1.23 -6.66
CA ARG A 146 5.46 0.13 -6.39
C ARG A 146 6.07 0.80 -7.62
N THR A 147 6.94 0.11 -8.36
CA THR A 147 7.59 0.66 -9.55
C THR A 147 6.56 1.01 -10.62
N LEU A 148 5.62 0.10 -10.90
CA LEU A 148 4.56 0.34 -11.89
C LEU A 148 3.77 1.61 -11.56
N ILE A 149 3.37 1.81 -10.30
CA ILE A 149 2.57 2.98 -9.96
C ILE A 149 3.41 4.26 -9.93
N LEU A 150 4.67 4.19 -9.49
CA LEU A 150 5.58 5.34 -9.53
C LEU A 150 5.77 5.83 -10.97
N GLU A 151 6.04 4.90 -11.90
CA GLU A 151 6.23 5.22 -13.31
C GLU A 151 4.94 5.73 -13.96
N GLN A 152 3.79 5.14 -13.66
CA GLN A 152 2.49 5.65 -14.12
C GLN A 152 2.23 7.07 -13.63
N GLY A 153 2.60 7.38 -12.39
CA GLY A 153 2.50 8.73 -11.82
C GLY A 153 3.36 9.77 -12.56
N LEU A 154 4.45 9.32 -13.20
CA LEU A 154 5.36 10.13 -14.01
C LEU A 154 5.00 10.15 -15.51
N GLY A 155 3.97 9.40 -15.93
CA GLY A 155 3.59 9.26 -17.34
C GLY A 155 4.46 8.26 -18.13
N THR A 156 5.25 7.44 -17.44
CA THR A 156 6.01 6.33 -18.02
C THR A 156 5.13 5.09 -18.01
N HIS A 157 5.00 4.42 -19.17
CA HIS A 157 4.10 3.27 -19.33
C HIS A 157 4.73 2.05 -20.03
N GLY A 158 5.98 2.18 -20.51
CA GLY A 158 6.60 1.12 -21.31
C GLY A 158 6.78 -0.18 -20.53
N GLY A 159 6.22 -1.28 -21.04
CA GLY A 159 6.37 -2.62 -20.44
C GLY A 159 5.45 -2.89 -19.23
N HIS A 160 4.59 -1.95 -18.85
CA HIS A 160 3.74 -2.08 -17.66
C HIS A 160 2.68 -3.16 -17.83
N ASP A 161 1.99 -3.16 -18.97
CA ASP A 161 0.95 -4.14 -19.27
C ASP A 161 1.54 -5.55 -19.36
N GLU A 162 2.72 -5.69 -19.96
CA GLU A 162 3.45 -6.95 -20.05
C GLU A 162 3.93 -7.44 -18.68
N ALA A 163 4.40 -6.54 -17.81
CA ALA A 163 4.82 -6.87 -16.45
C ALA A 163 3.62 -7.33 -15.60
N VAL A 164 2.50 -6.60 -15.66
CA VAL A 164 1.24 -6.96 -15.00
C VAL A 164 0.78 -8.33 -15.50
N ALA A 165 0.73 -8.54 -16.83
CA ALA A 165 0.33 -9.82 -17.41
C ALA A 165 1.27 -10.97 -17.01
N LEU A 166 2.58 -10.71 -16.88
CA LEU A 166 3.54 -11.71 -16.39
C LEU A 166 3.26 -12.08 -14.94
N VAL A 167 3.01 -11.10 -14.07
CA VAL A 167 2.65 -11.35 -12.68
C VAL A 167 1.36 -12.17 -12.61
N HIS A 168 0.29 -11.80 -13.31
CA HIS A 168 -0.96 -12.57 -13.33
C HIS A 168 -0.73 -14.04 -13.73
N ARG A 169 0.08 -14.31 -14.76
CA ARG A 169 0.41 -15.70 -15.16
C ARG A 169 1.12 -16.48 -14.05
N PHE A 170 1.97 -15.82 -13.26
CA PHE A 170 2.59 -16.45 -12.10
C PHE A 170 1.56 -16.70 -10.99
N LEU A 171 0.72 -15.71 -10.66
CA LEU A 171 -0.30 -15.86 -9.62
C LEU A 171 -1.30 -16.97 -9.97
N ASP A 172 -1.72 -17.07 -11.25
CA ASP A 172 -2.62 -18.14 -11.73
C ASP A 172 -2.05 -19.54 -11.43
N ARG A 173 -0.74 -19.72 -11.52
CA ARG A 173 -0.07 -21.01 -11.23
C ARG A 173 -0.14 -21.40 -9.75
N PHE A 174 -0.24 -20.42 -8.86
CA PHE A 174 -0.23 -20.61 -7.40
C PHE A 174 -1.59 -20.36 -6.74
N GLU A 175 -2.64 -20.06 -7.49
CA GLU A 175 -4.01 -19.98 -6.95
C GLU A 175 -4.96 -21.03 -7.54
N MET A 176 -4.67 -21.53 -8.74
CA MET A 176 -5.49 -22.58 -9.33
C MET A 176 -5.35 -23.86 -8.49
N PRO A 177 -6.44 -24.61 -8.25
CA PRO A 177 -6.32 -25.94 -7.67
C PRO A 177 -5.43 -26.75 -8.61
N THR A 178 -4.21 -27.03 -8.18
CA THR A 178 -3.28 -27.86 -8.95
C THR A 178 -4.01 -29.17 -9.23
N PRO A 179 -4.30 -29.54 -10.50
CA PRO A 179 -4.95 -30.79 -10.78
C PRO A 179 -4.06 -31.89 -10.19
N LYS A 180 -4.55 -32.60 -9.17
CA LYS A 180 -3.85 -33.76 -8.60
C LYS A 180 -3.48 -34.65 -9.78
N LYS A 181 -2.19 -34.72 -10.13
CA LYS A 181 -1.69 -35.70 -11.09
C LYS A 181 -2.11 -37.05 -10.54
N ARG A 182 -3.15 -37.63 -11.15
CA ARG A 182 -3.61 -38.98 -10.90
C ARG A 182 -2.38 -39.86 -11.11
N ARG A 183 -1.80 -40.36 -10.01
CA ARG A 183 -0.76 -41.39 -10.06
C ARG A 183 -1.38 -42.54 -10.84
N ALA A 184 -0.88 -42.74 -12.06
CA ALA A 184 -1.17 -43.95 -12.81
C ALA A 184 -0.53 -45.10 -12.01
N THR A 185 -1.38 -46.07 -11.73
CA THR A 185 -1.12 -47.39 -11.13
C THR A 185 0.13 -48.07 -11.66
#